data_AF-A0A315EZN1-F1
#
_entry.id   AF-A0A315EZN1-F1
#
_cell.length_a   1.000
_cell.length_b   1.000
_cell.length_c   1.000
_cell.angle_alpha   90.00
_cell.angle_beta   90.00
_cell.angle_gamma   90.00
#
_symmetry.space_group_name_H-M   'P 1'
#
loop_
_entity.id
_entity.type
_entity.pdbx_description
1 polymer ?
#
loop_
_entity_poly.entity_id
_entity_poly.type
_entity_poly.pdbx_seq_one_letter_code
_entity_poly.pdbx_strand_id
1 'polypeptide(L)'
;MQLNPFKKSGAYYNGIKSKYDALTRQVESTTTELTTAKANYLQRNAAYQEMLEASKLSRSSPADRQVLAHLNHAESQVQTLEIHLRNLNSQVMDLLPTVNAPEDLKKVKGEIAALARHEAELNATFEKTQTQIEKFDERITVLEERILQETQIAAQSMLESEGDFVTPESLSKLDVELRIAQVTQKELKAKQELLRKELASLPLKHRELHRSLVVNRALVAEIDSREALLPVMKLIARAAITKHEAGHTNQSDSYVIDIPPELSDAVEAELASESSTS
;
A
#
# COMPACT_ATOMS: atom_id res chain seq x y z
N MET A 1 24.33 -4.65 37.76
CA MET A 1 24.08 -4.39 36.32
C MET A 1 22.69 -3.82 36.18
N GLN A 2 22.54 -2.54 35.84
CA GLN A 2 21.25 -1.98 35.44
C GLN A 2 20.87 -2.60 34.09
N LEU A 3 20.00 -3.63 34.12
CA LEU A 3 19.27 -4.07 32.94
C LEU A 3 18.33 -2.94 32.56
N ASN A 4 18.71 -2.13 31.57
CA ASN A 4 17.81 -1.16 30.99
C ASN A 4 16.79 -1.95 30.16
N PRO A 5 15.54 -2.14 30.64
CA PRO A 5 14.60 -3.08 30.02
C PRO A 5 14.11 -2.61 28.64
N PHE A 6 14.43 -1.37 28.25
CA PHE A 6 13.98 -0.71 27.03
C PHE A 6 15.00 -0.73 25.88
N LYS A 7 16.10 -1.48 26.01
CA LYS A 7 17.07 -1.62 24.91
C LYS A 7 16.48 -2.57 23.85
N LYS A 8 15.98 -2.02 22.74
CA LYS A 8 15.44 -2.78 21.60
C LYS A 8 16.46 -3.81 21.12
N SER A 9 16.21 -5.09 21.40
CA SER A 9 17.12 -6.17 20.96
C SER A 9 16.80 -6.68 19.56
N GLY A 10 15.65 -6.26 18.97
CA GLY A 10 15.14 -6.73 17.69
C GLY A 10 14.78 -8.23 17.66
N ALA A 11 14.90 -8.95 18.79
CA ALA A 11 14.86 -10.40 18.81
C ALA A 11 13.47 -10.96 18.49
N TYR A 12 12.41 -10.28 18.93
CA TYR A 12 11.04 -10.68 18.64
C TYR A 12 10.74 -10.59 17.16
N TYR A 13 10.95 -9.41 16.57
CA TYR A 13 10.68 -9.18 15.17
C TYR A 13 11.54 -10.07 14.28
N ASN A 14 12.83 -10.21 14.59
CA ASN A 14 13.73 -11.13 13.87
C ASN A 14 13.27 -12.59 13.99
N GLY A 15 12.74 -12.99 15.14
CA GLY A 15 12.15 -14.31 15.34
C GLY A 15 10.91 -14.55 14.47
N ILE A 16 9.99 -13.58 14.40
CA ILE A 16 8.83 -13.64 13.49
C ILE A 16 9.29 -13.74 12.04
N LYS A 17 10.23 -12.87 11.64
CA LYS A 17 10.76 -12.85 10.27
C LYS A 17 11.40 -14.18 9.89
N SER A 18 12.22 -14.75 10.78
CA SER A 18 12.81 -16.07 10.56
C SER A 18 11.76 -17.17 10.46
N LYS A 19 10.68 -17.12 11.25
CA LYS A 19 9.56 -18.07 11.15
C LYS A 19 8.82 -17.93 9.82
N TYR A 20 8.57 -16.71 9.39
CA TYR A 20 7.96 -16.41 8.09
C TYR A 20 8.81 -16.94 6.92
N ASP A 21 10.12 -16.70 6.95
CA ASP A 21 11.05 -17.19 5.91
C ASP A 21 11.10 -18.72 5.88
N ALA A 22 11.08 -19.37 7.04
CA ALA A 22 11.04 -20.83 7.15
C ALA A 22 9.73 -21.41 6.61
N LEU A 23 8.58 -20.83 6.96
CA LEU A 23 7.27 -21.25 6.44
C LEU A 23 7.18 -21.04 4.92
N THR A 24 7.71 -19.95 4.40
CA THR A 24 7.72 -19.66 2.96
C THR A 24 8.53 -20.73 2.20
N ARG A 25 9.70 -21.12 2.72
CA ARG A 25 10.48 -22.23 2.15
C ARG A 25 9.74 -23.57 2.21
N GLN A 26 8.99 -23.82 3.28
CA GLN A 26 8.15 -25.03 3.39
C GLN A 26 7.03 -25.02 2.35
N VAL A 27 6.35 -23.89 2.14
CA VAL A 27 5.35 -23.75 1.07
C VAL A 27 5.97 -24.08 -0.29
N GLU A 28 7.15 -23.54 -0.60
CA GLU A 28 7.87 -23.85 -1.84
C GLU A 28 8.16 -25.35 -1.97
N SER A 29 8.74 -25.95 -0.93
CA SER A 29 9.04 -27.39 -0.89
C SER A 29 7.78 -28.25 -1.09
N THR A 30 6.74 -28.02 -0.29
CA THR A 30 5.47 -28.76 -0.38
C THR A 30 4.78 -28.55 -1.72
N THR A 31 4.91 -27.37 -2.35
CA THR A 31 4.39 -27.14 -3.70
C THR A 31 5.09 -28.04 -4.71
N THR A 32 6.42 -28.19 -4.63
CA THR A 32 7.18 -29.11 -5.50
C THR A 32 6.86 -30.58 -5.24
N GLU A 33 6.61 -30.96 -3.98
CA GLU A 33 6.16 -32.31 -3.63
C GLU A 33 4.74 -32.57 -4.17
N LEU A 34 3.85 -31.58 -4.10
CA LEU A 34 2.49 -31.70 -4.61
C LEU A 34 2.48 -31.87 -6.14
N THR A 35 3.34 -31.16 -6.87
CA THR A 35 3.40 -31.32 -8.33
C THR A 35 3.90 -32.71 -8.72
N THR A 36 4.90 -33.24 -8.03
CA THR A 36 5.39 -34.61 -8.26
C THR A 36 4.35 -35.67 -7.86
N ALA A 37 3.64 -35.49 -6.75
CA ALA A 37 2.55 -36.36 -6.32
C ALA A 37 1.38 -36.34 -7.33
N LYS A 38 1.00 -35.17 -7.87
CA LYS A 38 -0.01 -35.06 -8.92
C LYS A 38 0.39 -35.78 -10.20
N ALA A 39 1.66 -35.68 -10.60
CA ALA A 39 2.18 -36.42 -11.75
C ALA A 39 2.12 -37.94 -11.53
N ASN A 40 2.51 -38.42 -10.34
CA ASN A 40 2.39 -39.84 -9.97
C ASN A 40 0.92 -40.29 -9.97
N TYR A 41 0.01 -39.53 -9.37
CA TYR A 41 -1.43 -39.83 -9.41
C TYR A 41 -1.95 -39.97 -10.85
N LEU A 42 -1.59 -39.04 -11.75
CA LEU A 42 -1.97 -39.13 -13.15
C LEU A 42 -1.42 -40.40 -13.82
N GLN A 43 -0.16 -40.76 -13.54
CA GLN A 43 0.45 -42.00 -14.04
C GLN A 43 -0.26 -43.25 -13.51
N ARG A 44 -0.62 -43.28 -12.22
CA ARG A 44 -1.36 -44.40 -11.60
C ARG A 44 -2.78 -44.49 -12.12
N ASN A 45 -3.43 -43.36 -12.35
CA ASN A 45 -4.77 -43.32 -12.93
C ASN A 45 -4.75 -43.85 -14.36
N ALA A 46 -3.77 -43.46 -15.18
CA ALA A 46 -3.60 -44.01 -16.53
C ALA A 46 -3.42 -45.54 -16.51
N ALA A 47 -2.54 -46.06 -15.65
CA ALA A 47 -2.35 -47.51 -15.48
C ALA A 47 -3.63 -48.23 -15.00
N TYR A 48 -4.43 -47.58 -14.14
CA TYR A 48 -5.72 -48.10 -13.70
C TYR A 48 -6.75 -48.13 -14.84
N GLN A 49 -6.81 -47.10 -15.68
CA GLN A 49 -7.70 -47.09 -16.86
C GLN A 49 -7.30 -48.16 -17.87
N GLU A 50 -6.00 -48.34 -18.15
CA GLU A 50 -5.49 -49.42 -19.01
C GLU A 50 -5.86 -50.80 -18.46
N MET A 51 -5.71 -50.98 -17.14
CA MET A 51 -6.15 -52.20 -16.45
C MET A 51 -7.66 -52.43 -16.59
N LEU A 52 -8.49 -51.39 -16.45
CA LEU A 52 -9.94 -51.52 -16.64
C LEU A 52 -10.29 -51.93 -18.07
N GLU A 53 -9.64 -51.36 -19.08
CA GLU A 53 -9.83 -51.75 -20.48
C GLU A 53 -9.44 -53.22 -20.73
N ALA A 54 -8.30 -53.67 -20.17
CA ALA A 54 -7.86 -55.06 -20.27
C ALA A 54 -8.76 -56.04 -19.46
N SER A 55 -9.24 -55.60 -18.30
CA SER A 55 -10.09 -56.37 -17.38
C SER A 55 -11.51 -56.59 -17.93
N LYS A 56 -12.01 -55.80 -18.87
CA LYS A 56 -13.31 -56.05 -19.54
C LYS A 56 -13.39 -57.45 -20.19
N LEU A 57 -12.25 -58.14 -20.36
CA LEU A 57 -12.13 -59.48 -20.92
C LEU A 57 -11.95 -60.60 -19.86
N SER A 58 -11.86 -60.29 -18.55
CA SER A 58 -11.59 -61.29 -17.49
C SER A 58 -12.21 -60.95 -16.11
N ARG A 59 -12.28 -61.92 -15.19
CA ARG A 59 -12.73 -61.69 -13.80
C ARG A 59 -11.63 -61.00 -12.98
N SER A 60 -12.01 -60.07 -12.10
CA SER A 60 -11.10 -59.30 -11.23
C SER A 60 -9.98 -60.15 -10.59
N SER A 61 -8.74 -59.74 -10.83
CA SER A 61 -7.51 -60.37 -10.37
C SER A 61 -6.96 -59.71 -9.09
N PRO A 62 -6.18 -60.43 -8.26
CA PRO A 62 -5.38 -59.81 -7.19
C PRO A 62 -4.46 -58.68 -7.67
N ALA A 63 -3.96 -58.74 -8.91
CA ALA A 63 -3.15 -57.68 -9.50
C ALA A 63 -3.96 -56.38 -9.69
N ASP A 64 -5.23 -56.49 -10.08
CA ASP A 64 -6.11 -55.33 -10.28
C ASP A 64 -6.34 -54.57 -8.96
N ARG A 65 -6.47 -55.32 -7.87
CA ARG A 65 -6.60 -54.75 -6.52
C ARG A 65 -5.35 -53.97 -6.10
N GLN A 66 -4.16 -54.41 -6.51
CA GLN A 66 -2.91 -53.69 -6.22
C GLN A 66 -2.83 -52.37 -7.00
N VAL A 67 -3.23 -52.36 -8.27
CA VAL A 67 -3.26 -51.12 -9.09
C VAL A 67 -4.22 -50.10 -8.46
N LEU A 68 -5.42 -50.52 -8.06
CA LEU A 68 -6.37 -49.65 -7.36
C LEU A 68 -5.82 -49.16 -6.01
N ALA A 69 -5.15 -50.02 -5.24
CA ALA A 69 -4.53 -49.62 -3.98
C ALA A 69 -3.43 -48.56 -4.18
N HIS A 70 -2.60 -48.69 -5.22
CA HIS A 70 -1.60 -47.68 -5.57
C HIS A 70 -2.22 -46.36 -6.02
N LEU A 71 -3.33 -46.40 -6.77
CA LEU A 71 -4.08 -45.21 -7.16
C LEU A 71 -4.63 -44.48 -5.93
N ASN A 72 -5.35 -45.19 -5.06
CA ASN A 72 -5.91 -44.63 -3.83
C ASN A 72 -4.83 -44.06 -2.92
N HIS A 73 -3.66 -44.71 -2.85
CA HIS A 73 -2.52 -44.19 -2.10
C HIS A 73 -1.98 -42.88 -2.70
N ALA A 74 -1.81 -42.81 -4.03
CA ALA A 74 -1.37 -41.60 -4.71
C ALA A 74 -2.39 -40.46 -4.55
N GLU A 75 -3.69 -40.76 -4.61
CA GLU A 75 -4.75 -39.78 -4.37
C GLU A 75 -4.72 -39.25 -2.92
N SER A 76 -4.60 -40.14 -1.94
CA SER A 76 -4.48 -39.75 -0.52
C SER A 76 -3.24 -38.89 -0.26
N GLN A 77 -2.11 -39.18 -0.92
CA GLN A 77 -0.91 -38.34 -0.84
C GLN A 77 -1.16 -36.93 -1.39
N VAL A 78 -1.81 -36.80 -2.55
CA VAL A 78 -2.17 -35.49 -3.12
C VAL A 78 -3.07 -34.71 -2.17
N GLN A 79 -4.14 -35.32 -1.66
CA GLN A 79 -5.07 -34.65 -0.72
C GLN A 79 -4.37 -34.20 0.56
N THR A 80 -3.48 -35.03 1.12
CA THR A 80 -2.72 -34.69 2.32
C THR A 80 -1.82 -33.49 2.09
N LEU A 81 -1.11 -33.45 0.96
CA LEU A 81 -0.25 -32.34 0.58
C LEU A 81 -1.04 -31.05 0.30
N GLU A 82 -2.23 -31.14 -0.30
CA GLU A 82 -3.10 -29.97 -0.53
C GLU A 82 -3.59 -29.36 0.80
N ILE A 83 -4.00 -30.19 1.75
CA ILE A 83 -4.39 -29.71 3.10
C ILE A 83 -3.18 -29.10 3.81
N HIS A 84 -2.01 -29.74 3.74
CA HIS A 84 -0.80 -29.22 4.37
C HIS A 84 -0.40 -27.86 3.78
N LEU A 85 -0.40 -27.74 2.45
CA LEU A 85 -0.11 -26.48 1.75
C LEU A 85 -1.10 -25.37 2.16
N ARG A 86 -2.40 -25.68 2.26
CA ARG A 86 -3.41 -24.72 2.72
C ARG A 86 -3.11 -24.21 4.13
N ASN A 87 -2.73 -25.10 5.04
CA ASN A 87 -2.40 -24.74 6.42
C ASN A 87 -1.12 -23.88 6.49
N LEU A 88 -0.08 -24.25 5.73
CA LEU A 88 1.15 -23.46 5.64
C LEU A 88 0.87 -22.06 5.08
N ASN A 89 0.09 -21.96 4.00
CA ASN A 89 -0.29 -20.68 3.41
C ASN A 89 -1.07 -19.80 4.39
N SER A 90 -1.99 -20.37 5.18
CA SER A 90 -2.69 -19.62 6.23
C SER A 90 -1.70 -19.02 7.24
N GLN A 91 -0.74 -19.80 7.72
CA GLN A 91 0.25 -19.32 8.68
C GLN A 91 1.17 -18.24 8.10
N VAL A 92 1.52 -18.33 6.81
CA VAL A 92 2.28 -17.29 6.11
C VAL A 92 1.47 -16.00 6.05
N MET A 93 0.19 -16.08 5.67
CA MET A 93 -0.70 -14.92 5.57
C MET A 93 -0.94 -14.24 6.93
N ASP A 94 -0.97 -15.01 8.01
CA ASP A 94 -1.11 -14.46 9.37
C ASP A 94 0.12 -13.63 9.80
N LEU A 95 1.32 -14.04 9.38
CA LEU A 95 2.58 -13.35 9.74
C LEU A 95 2.94 -12.21 8.78
N LEU A 96 2.43 -12.26 7.54
CA LEU A 96 2.78 -11.33 6.46
C LEU A 96 2.61 -9.85 6.85
N PRO A 97 1.50 -9.40 7.48
CA PRO A 97 1.32 -8.00 7.83
C PRO A 97 2.38 -7.52 8.83
N THR A 98 2.70 -8.33 9.85
CA THR A 98 3.69 -7.99 10.86
C THR A 98 5.10 -7.91 10.27
N VAL A 99 5.46 -8.82 9.37
CA VAL A 99 6.78 -8.83 8.71
C VAL A 99 6.97 -7.64 7.78
N ASN A 100 5.93 -7.25 7.03
CA ASN A 100 6.05 -6.17 6.06
C ASN A 100 5.85 -4.78 6.66
N ALA A 101 5.13 -4.67 7.79
CA ALA A 101 4.76 -3.39 8.40
C ALA A 101 5.91 -2.39 8.57
N PRO A 102 7.13 -2.75 9.02
CA PRO A 102 8.21 -1.78 9.15
C PRO A 102 8.68 -1.17 7.82
N GLU A 103 8.77 -1.98 6.77
CA GLU A 103 9.16 -1.51 5.44
C GLU A 103 8.02 -0.76 4.76
N ASP A 104 6.79 -1.24 4.90
CA ASP A 104 5.61 -0.57 4.34
C ASP A 104 5.36 0.78 5.03
N LEU A 105 5.62 0.91 6.33
CA LEU A 105 5.60 2.20 7.02
C LEU A 105 6.62 3.18 6.44
N LYS A 106 7.84 2.72 6.13
CA LYS A 106 8.86 3.56 5.49
C LYS A 106 8.43 3.99 4.09
N LYS A 107 7.92 3.06 3.29
CA LYS A 107 7.42 3.35 1.93
C LYS A 107 6.30 4.37 1.95
N VAL A 108 5.26 4.17 2.77
CA VAL A 108 4.12 5.09 2.87
C VAL A 108 4.54 6.48 3.33
N LYS A 109 5.49 6.60 4.28
CA LYS A 109 6.05 7.90 4.66
C LYS A 109 6.76 8.58 3.49
N GLY A 110 7.50 7.82 2.69
CA GLY A 110 8.13 8.30 1.47
C GLY A 110 7.11 8.76 0.42
N GLU A 111 6.05 7.98 0.21
CA GLU A 111 4.96 8.29 -0.72
C GLU A 111 4.18 9.54 -0.30
N ILE A 112 3.89 9.72 0.99
CA ILE A 112 3.27 10.95 1.50
C ILE A 112 4.16 12.17 1.24
N ALA A 113 5.47 12.04 1.50
CA ALA A 113 6.42 13.12 1.23
C ALA A 113 6.52 13.43 -0.28
N ALA A 114 6.49 12.41 -1.14
CA ALA A 114 6.48 12.58 -2.59
C ALA A 114 5.18 13.24 -3.08
N LEU A 115 4.03 12.83 -2.53
CA LEU A 115 2.72 13.40 -2.86
C LEU A 115 2.66 14.88 -2.47
N ALA A 116 3.19 15.25 -1.31
CA ALA A 116 3.27 16.65 -0.87
C ALA A 116 4.14 17.51 -1.79
N ARG A 117 5.27 16.98 -2.28
CA ARG A 117 6.11 17.68 -3.28
C ARG A 117 5.39 17.85 -4.60
N HIS A 118 4.76 16.79 -5.09
CA HIS A 118 4.00 16.82 -6.33
C HIS A 118 2.82 17.80 -6.26
N GLU A 119 2.13 17.87 -5.12
CA GLU A 119 1.08 18.86 -4.88
C GLU A 119 1.61 20.29 -4.92
N ALA A 120 2.76 20.56 -4.29
CA ALA A 120 3.41 21.87 -4.34
C ALA A 120 3.82 22.25 -5.77
N GLU A 121 4.34 21.30 -6.56
CA GLU A 121 4.68 21.50 -7.96
C GLU A 121 3.44 21.79 -8.82
N LEU A 122 2.35 21.05 -8.63
CA LEU A 122 1.08 21.30 -9.31
C LEU A 122 0.50 22.67 -8.96
N ASN A 123 0.51 23.07 -7.69
CA ASN A 123 0.04 24.39 -7.30
C ASN A 123 0.91 25.50 -7.90
N ALA A 124 2.24 25.36 -7.89
CA ALA A 124 3.14 26.33 -8.49
C ALA A 124 2.95 26.44 -10.02
N THR A 125 2.72 25.32 -10.71
CA THR A 125 2.43 25.33 -12.16
C THR A 125 1.04 25.90 -12.47
N PHE A 126 0.06 25.65 -11.60
CA PHE A 126 -1.27 26.25 -11.71
C PHE A 126 -1.21 27.78 -11.57
N GLU A 127 -0.52 28.30 -10.55
CA GLU A 127 -0.33 29.75 -10.36
C GLU A 127 0.43 30.39 -11.53
N LYS A 128 1.50 29.75 -12.01
CA LYS A 128 2.21 30.22 -13.21
C LYS A 128 1.32 30.24 -14.45
N THR A 129 0.46 29.25 -14.63
CA THR A 129 -0.47 29.21 -15.76
C THR A 129 -1.53 30.31 -15.62
N GLN A 130 -2.06 30.53 -14.41
CA GLN A 130 -3.02 31.61 -14.14
C GLN A 130 -2.44 32.99 -14.46
N THR A 131 -1.22 33.29 -14.00
CA THR A 131 -0.56 34.56 -14.31
C THR A 131 -0.27 34.74 -15.80
N GLN A 132 -0.03 33.66 -16.55
CA GLN A 132 0.11 33.73 -18.01
C GLN A 132 -1.24 34.02 -18.69
N ILE A 133 -2.32 33.40 -18.21
CA ILE A 133 -3.68 33.67 -18.71
C ILE A 133 -4.01 35.15 -18.55
N GLU A 134 -3.79 35.72 -17.36
CA GLU A 134 -4.03 37.13 -17.05
C GLU A 134 -3.25 38.07 -17.99
N LYS A 135 -1.98 37.78 -18.25
CA LYS A 135 -1.17 38.55 -19.22
C LYS A 135 -1.72 38.49 -20.63
N PHE A 136 -2.24 37.33 -21.06
CA PHE A 136 -2.85 37.20 -22.38
C PHE A 136 -4.23 37.85 -22.43
N ASP A 137 -5.01 37.84 -21.35
CA ASP A 137 -6.25 38.62 -21.23
C ASP A 137 -5.96 40.12 -21.45
N GLU A 138 -4.99 40.69 -20.73
CA GLU A 138 -4.57 42.08 -20.91
C GLU A 138 -4.04 42.38 -22.32
N ARG A 139 -3.26 41.46 -22.90
CA ARG A 139 -2.74 41.64 -24.26
C ARG A 139 -3.87 41.62 -25.29
N ILE A 140 -4.86 40.75 -25.12
CA ILE A 140 -6.04 40.67 -26.00
C ILE A 140 -6.82 41.98 -25.92
N THR A 141 -7.10 42.52 -24.74
CA THR A 141 -7.84 43.79 -24.61
C THR A 141 -7.10 44.95 -25.27
N VAL A 142 -5.78 45.05 -25.07
CA VAL A 142 -4.95 46.09 -25.70
C VAL A 142 -4.91 45.94 -27.24
N LEU A 143 -4.84 44.71 -27.76
CA LEU A 143 -4.87 44.46 -29.19
C LEU A 143 -6.24 44.82 -29.79
N GLU A 144 -7.33 44.46 -29.13
CA GLU A 144 -8.69 44.81 -29.56
C GLU A 144 -8.89 46.34 -29.62
N GLU A 145 -8.43 47.08 -28.61
CA GLU A 145 -8.47 48.55 -28.60
C GLU A 145 -7.65 49.16 -29.75
N ARG A 146 -6.44 48.65 -30.00
CA ARG A 146 -5.58 49.12 -31.10
C ARG A 146 -6.18 48.82 -32.47
N ILE A 147 -6.77 47.64 -32.66
CA ILE A 147 -7.46 47.28 -33.91
C ILE A 147 -8.62 48.23 -34.15
N LEU A 148 -9.41 48.56 -33.12
CA LEU A 148 -10.51 49.53 -33.24
C LEU A 148 -10.01 50.92 -33.65
N GLN A 149 -8.95 51.40 -33.01
CA GLN A 149 -8.33 52.69 -33.34
C GLN A 149 -7.80 52.72 -34.77
N GLU A 150 -7.02 51.72 -35.18
CA GLU A 150 -6.46 51.64 -36.53
C GLU A 150 -7.55 51.50 -37.60
N THR A 151 -8.63 50.77 -37.30
CA THR A 151 -9.79 50.64 -38.18
C THR A 151 -10.51 51.99 -38.36
N GLN A 152 -10.64 52.78 -37.30
CA GLN A 152 -11.22 54.13 -37.37
C GLN A 152 -10.36 55.08 -38.22
N ILE A 153 -9.03 55.03 -38.03
CA ILE A 153 -8.07 55.83 -38.82
C ILE A 153 -8.15 55.42 -40.30
N ALA A 154 -8.16 54.12 -40.58
CA ALA A 154 -8.28 53.60 -41.94
C ALA A 154 -9.60 54.03 -42.60
N ALA A 155 -10.72 53.98 -41.86
CA ALA A 155 -12.02 54.43 -42.35
C ALA A 155 -12.08 55.94 -42.63
N GLN A 156 -11.43 56.77 -41.80
CA GLN A 156 -11.31 58.21 -42.08
C GLN A 156 -10.48 58.45 -43.34
N SER A 157 -9.35 57.75 -43.50
CA SER A 157 -8.54 57.83 -44.71
C SER A 157 -9.29 57.38 -45.97
N MET A 158 -10.21 56.42 -45.86
CA MET A 158 -11.11 56.04 -46.96
C MET A 158 -12.02 57.17 -47.39
N LEU A 159 -12.62 57.87 -46.42
CA LEU A 159 -13.55 58.96 -46.68
C LEU A 159 -12.87 60.17 -47.32
N GLU A 160 -11.59 60.38 -47.02
CA GLU A 160 -10.78 61.48 -47.55
C GLU A 160 -10.12 61.16 -48.91
N SER A 161 -10.11 59.89 -49.32
CA SER A 161 -9.49 59.39 -50.55
C SER A 161 -10.51 59.23 -51.68
N GLU A 162 -10.37 59.98 -52.77
CA GLU A 162 -11.20 59.82 -53.99
C GLU A 162 -10.76 58.63 -54.90
N GLY A 163 -9.75 57.83 -54.50
CA GLY A 163 -9.18 56.72 -55.28
C GLY A 163 -9.34 55.31 -54.65
N ASP A 164 -8.69 54.31 -55.25
CA ASP A 164 -8.71 52.91 -54.77
C ASP A 164 -8.11 52.79 -53.36
N PHE A 165 -8.93 52.36 -52.40
CA PHE A 165 -8.50 52.15 -51.02
C PHE A 165 -7.78 50.80 -50.83
N VAL A 166 -6.65 50.83 -50.13
CA VAL A 166 -5.89 49.64 -49.73
C VAL A 166 -5.91 49.54 -48.21
N THR A 167 -6.22 48.34 -47.69
CA THR A 167 -6.22 48.10 -46.25
C THR A 167 -4.80 48.20 -45.67
N PRO A 168 -4.62 48.90 -44.53
CA PRO A 168 -3.29 49.02 -43.91
C PRO A 168 -2.72 47.65 -43.47
N GLU A 169 -1.45 47.40 -43.78
CA GLU A 169 -0.74 46.20 -43.30
C GLU A 169 -0.61 46.14 -41.77
N SER A 170 -0.65 47.29 -41.09
CA SER A 170 -0.69 47.39 -39.63
C SER A 170 -1.90 46.66 -39.06
N LEU A 171 -3.07 46.84 -39.67
CA LEU A 171 -4.33 46.23 -39.25
C LEU A 171 -4.27 44.70 -39.42
N SER A 172 -3.76 44.21 -40.56
CA SER A 172 -3.63 42.76 -40.79
C SER A 172 -2.64 42.09 -39.83
N LYS A 173 -1.53 42.76 -39.48
CA LYS A 173 -0.59 42.27 -38.46
C LYS A 173 -1.23 42.19 -37.08
N LEU A 174 -1.97 43.22 -36.67
CA LEU A 174 -2.67 43.26 -35.38
C LEU A 174 -3.73 42.14 -35.28
N ASP A 175 -4.50 41.90 -36.34
CA ASP A 175 -5.49 40.81 -36.39
C ASP A 175 -4.85 39.42 -36.24
N VAL A 176 -3.70 39.20 -36.88
CA VAL A 176 -2.96 37.93 -36.74
C VAL A 176 -2.43 37.77 -35.32
N GLU A 177 -1.87 38.84 -34.74
CA GLU A 177 -1.41 38.82 -33.34
C GLU A 177 -2.56 38.53 -32.36
N LEU A 178 -3.75 39.13 -32.57
CA LEU A 178 -4.93 38.89 -31.77
C LEU A 178 -5.36 37.42 -31.84
N ARG A 179 -5.42 36.85 -33.04
CA ARG A 179 -5.76 35.42 -33.24
C ARG A 179 -4.77 34.51 -32.52
N ILE A 180 -3.47 34.78 -32.63
CA ILE A 180 -2.43 34.01 -31.94
C ILE A 180 -2.64 34.12 -30.42
N ALA A 181 -2.82 35.32 -29.89
CA ALA A 181 -3.02 35.56 -28.46
C ALA A 181 -4.27 34.83 -27.91
N GLN A 182 -5.38 34.87 -28.65
CA GLN A 182 -6.62 34.16 -28.29
C GLN A 182 -6.44 32.64 -28.31
N VAL A 183 -5.72 32.09 -29.29
CA VAL A 183 -5.42 30.65 -29.36
C VAL A 183 -4.53 30.24 -28.20
N THR A 184 -3.45 30.97 -27.93
CA THR A 184 -2.55 30.66 -26.82
C THR A 184 -3.27 30.74 -25.48
N GLN A 185 -4.16 31.71 -25.29
CA GLN A 185 -4.98 31.82 -24.09
C GLN A 185 -5.91 30.61 -23.90
N LYS A 186 -6.59 30.17 -24.97
CA LYS A 186 -7.44 28.98 -24.92
C LYS A 186 -6.66 27.72 -24.55
N GLU A 187 -5.45 27.56 -25.10
CA GLU A 187 -4.56 26.45 -24.75
C GLU A 187 -4.12 26.50 -23.28
N LEU A 188 -3.80 27.69 -22.75
CA LEU A 188 -3.45 27.86 -21.34
C LEU A 188 -4.63 27.53 -20.42
N LYS A 189 -5.85 27.96 -20.76
CA LYS A 189 -7.07 27.62 -20.02
C LYS A 189 -7.33 26.10 -20.04
N ALA A 190 -7.13 25.44 -21.19
CA ALA A 190 -7.24 23.99 -21.27
C ALA A 190 -6.20 23.26 -20.39
N LYS A 191 -4.94 23.73 -20.37
CA LYS A 191 -3.90 23.21 -19.46
C LYS A 191 -4.27 23.41 -17.99
N GLN A 192 -4.81 24.58 -17.65
CA GLN A 192 -5.25 24.88 -16.29
C GLN A 192 -6.39 23.95 -15.83
N GLU A 193 -7.33 23.62 -16.71
CA GLU A 193 -8.39 22.65 -16.40
C GLU A 193 -7.84 21.24 -16.14
N LEU A 194 -6.82 20.80 -16.88
CA LEU A 194 -6.14 19.53 -16.63
C LEU A 194 -5.46 19.53 -15.25
N LEU A 195 -4.69 20.57 -14.94
CA LEU A 195 -4.07 20.73 -13.62
C LEU A 195 -5.10 20.73 -12.49
N ARG A 196 -6.25 21.39 -12.70
CA ARG A 196 -7.35 21.41 -11.72
C ARG A 196 -7.94 20.02 -11.48
N LYS A 197 -8.11 19.22 -12.54
CA LYS A 197 -8.57 17.82 -12.41
C LYS A 197 -7.57 16.96 -11.66
N GLU A 198 -6.27 17.15 -11.91
CA GLU A 198 -5.22 16.45 -11.19
C GLU A 198 -5.20 16.82 -9.70
N LEU A 199 -5.23 18.12 -9.38
CA LEU A 199 -5.33 18.62 -8.00
C LEU A 199 -6.58 18.08 -7.28
N ALA A 200 -7.73 17.99 -7.98
CA ALA A 200 -8.96 17.44 -7.43
C ALA A 200 -8.86 15.94 -7.09
N SER A 201 -7.92 15.20 -7.68
CA SER A 201 -7.68 13.78 -7.38
C SER A 201 -6.80 13.55 -6.14
N LEU A 202 -6.02 14.55 -5.72
CA LEU A 202 -5.03 14.41 -4.63
C LEU A 202 -5.66 14.10 -3.26
N PRO A 203 -6.81 14.68 -2.85
CA PRO A 203 -7.40 14.39 -1.54
C PRO A 203 -7.71 12.90 -1.32
N LEU A 204 -8.13 12.19 -2.38
CA LEU A 204 -8.36 10.74 -2.31
C LEU A 204 -7.06 9.98 -2.07
N LYS A 205 -6.00 10.31 -2.81
CA LYS A 205 -4.66 9.72 -2.63
C LYS A 205 -4.12 9.96 -1.22
N HIS A 206 -4.26 11.18 -0.70
CA HIS A 206 -3.89 11.52 0.69
C HIS A 206 -4.65 10.65 1.69
N ARG A 207 -5.96 10.47 1.51
CA ARG A 207 -6.78 9.64 2.40
C ARG A 207 -6.35 8.18 2.40
N GLU A 208 -6.04 7.63 1.23
CA GLU A 208 -5.57 6.25 1.08
C GLU A 208 -4.21 6.04 1.73
N LEU A 209 -3.24 6.92 1.46
CA LEU A 209 -1.92 6.87 2.08
C LEU A 209 -2.00 7.05 3.60
N HIS A 210 -2.85 7.95 4.09
CA HIS A 210 -3.04 8.15 5.53
C HIS A 210 -3.65 6.92 6.21
N ARG A 211 -4.63 6.25 5.57
CA ARG A 211 -5.16 4.97 6.09
C ARG A 211 -4.07 3.92 6.20
N SER A 212 -3.26 3.77 5.16
CA SER A 212 -2.12 2.83 5.15
C SER A 212 -1.09 3.18 6.24
N LEU A 213 -0.79 4.47 6.42
CA LEU A 213 0.11 4.96 7.48
C LEU A 213 -0.39 4.54 8.86
N VAL A 214 -1.67 4.76 9.16
CA VAL A 214 -2.26 4.43 10.47
C VAL A 214 -2.17 2.92 10.75
N VAL A 215 -2.52 2.08 9.78
CA VAL A 215 -2.45 0.62 9.91
C VAL A 215 -1.01 0.16 10.15
N ASN A 216 -0.08 0.59 9.31
CA ASN A 216 1.32 0.18 9.43
C ASN A 216 1.96 0.72 10.72
N ARG A 217 1.59 1.92 11.15
CA ARG A 217 2.04 2.49 12.44
C ARG A 217 1.53 1.67 13.62
N ALA A 218 0.28 1.23 13.60
CA ALA A 218 -0.29 0.39 14.66
C ALA A 218 0.47 -0.94 14.75
N LEU A 219 0.70 -1.61 13.62
CA LEU A 219 1.46 -2.87 13.59
C LEU A 219 2.90 -2.70 14.09
N VAL A 220 3.60 -1.64 13.69
CA VAL A 220 4.95 -1.35 14.19
C VAL A 220 4.94 -1.05 15.69
N ALA A 221 3.92 -0.33 16.19
CA ALA A 221 3.78 -0.08 17.62
C ALA A 221 3.51 -1.36 18.42
N GLU A 222 2.75 -2.32 17.87
CA GLU A 222 2.55 -3.64 18.47
C GLU A 222 3.85 -4.47 18.50
N ILE A 223 4.67 -4.39 17.44
CA ILE A 223 5.98 -5.04 17.41
C ILE A 223 6.87 -4.43 18.50
N ASP A 224 6.97 -3.11 18.53
CA ASP A 224 7.78 -2.37 19.51
C ASP A 224 7.33 -2.66 20.96
N SER A 225 6.01 -2.72 21.21
CA SER A 225 5.48 -3.01 22.54
C SER A 225 5.81 -4.43 22.98
N ARG A 226 5.63 -5.43 22.12
CA ARG A 226 5.99 -6.81 22.41
C ARG A 226 7.50 -6.98 22.63
N GLU A 227 8.32 -6.27 21.85
CA GLU A 227 9.76 -6.24 22.06
C GLU A 227 10.15 -5.70 23.45
N ALA A 228 9.52 -4.60 23.87
CA ALA A 228 9.77 -4.00 25.18
C ALA A 228 9.25 -4.87 26.34
N LEU A 229 8.14 -5.58 26.15
CA LEU A 229 7.52 -6.40 27.19
C LEU A 229 8.19 -7.77 27.37
N LEU A 230 8.79 -8.35 26.32
CA LEU A 230 9.39 -9.68 26.39
C LEU A 230 10.42 -9.88 27.52
N PRO A 231 11.36 -8.95 27.77
CA PRO A 231 12.26 -9.06 28.91
C PRO A 231 11.51 -9.12 30.25
N VAL A 232 10.46 -8.31 30.41
CA VAL A 232 9.62 -8.27 31.61
C VAL A 232 8.84 -9.57 31.75
N MET A 233 8.20 -10.05 30.68
CA MET A 233 7.50 -11.33 30.64
C MET A 233 8.43 -12.50 30.99
N LYS A 234 9.69 -12.46 30.55
CA LYS A 234 10.70 -13.48 30.92
C LYS A 234 11.02 -13.46 32.42
N LEU A 235 11.11 -12.27 33.04
CA LEU A 235 11.30 -12.16 34.49
C LEU A 235 10.08 -12.71 35.25
N ILE A 236 8.88 -12.36 34.81
CA ILE A 236 7.62 -12.83 35.40
C ILE A 236 7.51 -14.36 35.26
N ALA A 237 7.76 -14.90 34.06
CA ALA A 237 7.73 -16.34 33.82
C ALA A 237 8.76 -17.09 34.68
N ARG A 238 9.96 -16.52 34.85
CA ARG A 238 10.97 -17.09 35.76
C ARG A 238 10.45 -17.12 37.21
N ALA A 239 9.79 -16.05 37.66
CA ALA A 239 9.22 -16.00 39.00
C ALA A 239 8.06 -17.00 39.18
N ALA A 240 7.22 -17.18 38.16
CA ALA A 240 6.16 -18.19 38.12
C ALA A 240 6.70 -19.60 38.26
N ILE A 241 7.64 -19.97 37.39
CA ILE A 241 8.26 -21.30 37.35
C ILE A 241 8.96 -21.59 38.67
N THR A 242 9.73 -20.65 39.22
CA THR A 242 10.44 -20.85 40.49
C THR A 242 9.51 -20.97 41.70
N LYS A 243 8.39 -20.22 41.75
CA LYS A 243 7.36 -20.42 42.78
C LYS A 243 6.67 -21.79 42.65
N HIS A 244 6.44 -22.25 41.43
CA HIS A 244 5.86 -23.57 41.17
C HIS A 244 6.83 -24.69 41.60
N GLU A 245 8.10 -24.60 41.21
CA GLU A 245 9.15 -25.54 41.62
C GLU A 245 9.34 -25.59 43.14
N ALA A 246 9.18 -24.45 43.83
CA ALA A 246 9.20 -24.37 45.28
C ALA A 246 7.92 -24.89 45.97
N GLY A 247 6.90 -25.31 45.21
CA GLY A 247 5.63 -25.80 45.73
C GLY A 247 4.71 -24.72 46.29
N HIS A 248 4.98 -23.44 46.05
CA HIS A 248 4.13 -22.33 46.51
C HIS A 248 2.85 -22.17 45.69
N THR A 249 2.82 -22.69 44.46
CA THR A 249 1.64 -22.69 43.60
C THR A 249 1.64 -23.92 42.69
N ASN A 250 0.45 -24.31 42.21
CA ASN A 250 0.29 -25.38 41.20
C ASN A 250 0.30 -24.85 39.76
N GLN A 251 0.38 -23.54 39.56
CA GLN A 251 0.35 -22.90 38.25
C GLN A 251 1.76 -22.45 37.85
N SER A 252 2.21 -22.89 36.68
CA SER A 252 3.53 -22.55 36.12
C SER A 252 3.47 -21.46 35.04
N ASP A 253 2.27 -21.15 34.56
CA ASP A 253 1.98 -20.26 33.45
C ASP A 253 1.39 -18.91 33.87
N SER A 254 1.13 -18.72 35.17
CA SER A 254 0.55 -17.51 35.73
C SER A 254 1.41 -16.93 36.86
N TYR A 255 1.38 -15.61 37.01
CA TYR A 255 2.01 -14.92 38.14
C TYR A 255 1.19 -13.68 38.50
N VAL A 256 0.72 -13.62 39.74
CA VAL A 256 0.01 -12.45 40.26
C VAL A 256 1.03 -11.41 40.73
N ILE A 257 0.90 -10.18 40.23
CA ILE A 257 1.71 -9.03 40.63
C ILE A 257 0.79 -8.08 41.38
N ASP A 258 1.06 -7.90 42.68
CA ASP A 258 0.38 -6.89 43.47
C ASP A 258 0.99 -5.51 43.14
N ILE A 259 0.14 -4.53 42.83
CA ILE A 259 0.59 -3.16 42.52
C ILE A 259 0.93 -2.47 43.85
N PRO A 260 2.14 -1.92 44.00
CA PRO A 260 2.51 -1.15 45.19
C PRO A 260 1.54 0.03 45.42
N PRO A 261 1.06 0.25 46.65
CA PRO A 261 0.08 1.30 46.93
C PRO A 261 0.60 2.69 46.53
N GLU A 262 1.92 2.95 46.65
CA GLU A 262 2.49 4.25 46.30
C GLU A 262 2.38 4.59 44.80
N LEU A 263 2.40 3.57 43.93
CA LEU A 263 2.22 3.76 42.48
C LEU A 263 0.77 3.99 42.13
N SER A 264 -0.16 3.31 42.81
CA SER A 264 -1.60 3.52 42.63
C SER A 264 -1.98 4.96 43.02
N ASP A 265 -1.54 5.42 44.18
CA ASP A 265 -1.82 6.76 44.70
C ASP A 265 -1.28 7.87 43.78
N ALA A 266 -0.07 7.67 43.23
CA ALA A 266 0.54 8.62 42.29
C ALA A 266 -0.24 8.74 40.98
N VAL A 267 -0.67 7.62 40.41
CA VAL A 267 -1.47 7.60 39.17
C VAL A 267 -2.86 8.21 39.39
N GLU A 268 -3.49 7.96 40.55
CA GLU A 268 -4.75 8.61 40.90
C GLU A 268 -4.61 10.13 40.97
N ALA A 269 -3.51 10.63 41.55
CA ALA A 269 -3.22 12.06 41.59
C ALA A 269 -2.97 12.66 40.19
N GLU A 270 -2.26 11.95 39.31
CA GLU A 270 -2.06 12.35 37.91
C GLU A 270 -3.40 12.45 37.17
N LEU A 271 -4.26 11.43 37.26
CA LEU A 271 -5.58 11.42 36.63
C LEU A 271 -6.52 12.50 37.19
N ALA A 272 -6.47 12.76 38.50
CA ALA A 272 -7.22 13.85 39.12
C ALA A 272 -6.76 15.24 38.61
N SER A 273 -5.47 15.39 38.31
CA SER A 273 -4.93 16.63 37.75
C SER A 273 -5.35 16.87 36.29
N GLU A 274 -5.40 15.82 35.47
CA GLU A 274 -5.83 15.90 34.06
C GLU A 274 -7.29 16.34 33.91
N SER A 275 -8.16 15.80 34.78
CA SER A 275 -9.60 16.15 34.81
C SER A 275 -9.88 17.57 35.33
N SER A 276 -8.95 18.17 36.08
CA SER A 276 -9.07 19.53 36.61
C SER A 276 -8.63 20.61 35.61
N THR A 277 -8.02 20.21 34.49
CA THR A 277 -7.54 21.09 33.40
C THR A 277 -8.44 21.11 32.16
N SER A 278 -9.61 20.46 32.21
CA SER A 278 -10.67 20.53 31.18
C SER A 278 -11.80 21.46 31.60
#